data_AF-A0A9Y4NPF2-F1
#
_entry.id   AF-A0A9Y4NPF2-F1
#
_cell.length_a   1.000
_cell.length_b   1.000
_cell.length_c   1.000
_cell.angle_alpha   90.00
_cell.angle_beta   90.00
_cell.angle_gamma   90.00
#
_symmetry.space_group_name_H-M   'P 1'
#
loop_
_entity.id
_entity.type
_entity.pdbx_description
1 polymer ?
#
loop_
_entity_poly.entity_id
_entity_poly.type
_entity_poly.pdbx_seq_one_letter_code
_entity_poly.pdbx_strand_id
1 'polypeptide(L)'
;MASRFFGLLLLSVLLSGLDASRPAINQELSNLFNELWRLDVNRMAPGVDYNVSVQGRAGYVSQGSHVVRDHASQPLFSNVNENKLNNITTFSRFMRLLDNYERSTGVTERVTTEELTEINLFLDAVLETQVMKCNRMLFVAL
;
A
#
# COMPACT_ATOMS: atom_id res chain seq x y z
N MET A 1 63.32 1.36 1.39
CA MET A 1 62.22 2.34 1.57
C MET A 1 61.06 2.03 0.62
N ALA A 2 60.34 0.91 0.81
CA ALA A 2 59.25 0.52 -0.08
C ALA A 2 58.12 -0.27 0.61
N SER A 3 57.99 -0.14 1.94
CA SER A 3 57.00 -0.90 2.72
C SER A 3 55.96 -0.01 3.42
N ARG A 4 56.12 1.33 3.37
CA ARG A 4 55.19 2.26 4.04
C ARG A 4 54.10 2.86 3.14
N PHE A 5 54.17 2.67 1.82
CA PHE A 5 53.17 3.19 0.88
C PHE A 5 52.01 2.22 0.61
N PHE A 6 52.20 0.92 0.82
CA PHE A 6 51.17 -0.08 0.54
C PHE A 6 50.05 -0.12 1.61
N GLY A 7 50.37 0.28 2.85
CA GLY A 7 49.39 0.31 3.95
C GLY A 7 48.40 1.47 3.88
N LEU A 8 48.79 2.60 3.26
CA LEU A 8 47.90 3.76 3.09
C LEU A 8 46.93 3.59 1.91
N LEU A 9 47.34 2.86 0.86
CA LEU A 9 46.50 2.53 -0.29
C LEU A 9 45.42 1.49 0.04
N LEU A 10 45.68 0.59 1.00
CA LEU A 10 44.67 -0.37 1.44
C LEU A 10 43.57 0.28 2.30
N LEU A 11 43.89 1.37 3.01
CA LEU A 11 42.94 2.06 3.88
C LEU A 11 41.97 2.97 3.09
N SER A 12 42.42 3.57 1.98
CA SER A 12 41.52 4.37 1.11
C SER A 12 40.50 3.50 0.37
N VAL A 13 40.87 2.27 0.01
CA VAL A 13 39.95 1.29 -0.60
C VAL A 13 38.91 0.80 0.42
N LEU A 14 39.29 0.65 1.69
CA LEU A 14 38.37 0.25 2.77
C LEU A 14 37.38 1.35 3.18
N LEU A 15 37.72 2.63 2.99
CA LEU A 15 36.81 3.77 3.21
C LEU A 15 35.94 4.10 1.98
N SER A 16 36.36 3.69 0.77
CA SER A 16 35.58 3.90 -0.47
C SER A 16 34.59 2.76 -0.77
N GLY A 17 34.70 1.63 -0.07
CA GLY A 17 33.83 0.45 -0.26
C GLY A 17 32.54 0.45 0.58
N LEU A 18 32.26 1.53 1.31
CA LEU A 18 31.02 1.72 2.08
C LEU A 18 29.94 2.48 1.30
N ASP A 19 29.92 2.39 -0.03
CA ASP A 19 28.69 2.67 -0.76
C ASP A 19 27.88 1.39 -0.88
N ALA A 20 27.47 0.89 0.30
CA ALA A 20 26.36 -0.03 0.38
C ALA A 20 25.16 0.75 -0.15
N SER A 21 24.84 0.56 -1.44
CA SER A 21 23.69 1.12 -2.13
C SER A 21 22.41 0.66 -1.42
N ARG A 22 22.10 1.30 -0.30
CA ARG A 22 20.73 1.52 0.12
C ARG A 22 20.08 2.25 -1.04
N PRO A 23 18.90 1.83 -1.50
CA PRO A 23 18.12 2.66 -2.41
C PRO A 23 18.07 4.05 -1.80
N ALA A 24 18.63 5.04 -2.51
CA ALA A 24 18.57 6.41 -2.05
C ALA A 24 17.09 6.75 -1.89
N ILE A 25 16.69 7.14 -0.68
CA ILE A 25 15.30 7.52 -0.40
C ILE A 25 14.98 8.70 -1.31
N ASN A 26 13.99 8.54 -2.19
CA ASN A 26 13.51 9.63 -3.02
C ASN A 26 12.78 10.64 -2.11
N GLN A 27 13.45 11.75 -1.81
CA GLN A 27 12.94 12.78 -0.89
C GLN A 27 11.71 13.49 -1.47
N GLU A 28 11.64 13.66 -2.79
CA GLU A 28 10.50 14.26 -3.46
C GLU A 28 9.24 13.41 -3.28
N LEU A 29 9.33 12.12 -3.59
CA LEU A 29 8.22 11.18 -3.38
C LEU A 29 7.88 11.02 -1.90
N SER A 30 8.87 11.06 -1.01
CA SER A 30 8.64 11.00 0.44
C SER A 30 7.83 12.21 0.93
N ASN A 31 8.19 13.41 0.49
CA ASN A 31 7.47 14.63 0.82
C ASN A 31 6.05 14.63 0.26
N LEU A 32 5.90 14.22 -1.00
CA LEU A 32 4.60 14.07 -1.65
C LEU A 32 3.69 13.11 -0.88
N PHE A 33 4.16 11.89 -0.57
CA PHE A 33 3.34 10.90 0.14
C PHE A 33 2.97 11.35 1.56
N ASN A 34 3.86 12.08 2.25
CA ASN A 34 3.52 12.70 3.53
C ASN A 34 2.43 13.77 3.39
N GLU A 35 2.45 14.55 2.30
CA GLU A 35 1.40 15.52 2.02
C GLU A 35 0.07 14.83 1.70
N LEU A 36 0.07 13.83 0.82
CA LEU A 36 -1.13 13.04 0.51
C LEU A 36 -1.69 12.36 1.77
N TRP A 37 -0.82 11.84 2.64
CA TRP A 37 -1.20 11.28 3.94
C TRP A 37 -1.90 12.32 4.82
N ARG A 38 -1.42 13.56 4.86
CA ARG A 38 -2.08 14.63 5.63
C ARG A 38 -3.43 15.03 5.03
N LEU A 39 -3.56 15.00 3.70
CA LEU A 39 -4.78 15.38 2.98
C LEU A 39 -5.88 14.31 3.00
N ASP A 40 -5.54 13.07 3.34
CA ASP A 40 -6.49 11.96 3.44
C ASP A 40 -7.35 12.08 4.70
N VAL A 41 -8.42 12.85 4.58
CA VAL A 41 -9.46 13.05 5.60
C VAL A 41 -10.43 11.87 5.72
N ASN A 42 -10.48 11.00 4.72
CA ASN A 42 -11.37 9.84 4.71
C ASN A 42 -10.75 8.63 5.42
N ARG A 43 -9.45 8.66 5.72
CA ARG A 43 -8.71 7.61 6.42
C ARG A 43 -9.43 7.12 7.68
N MET A 44 -9.42 5.81 7.87
CA MET A 44 -9.85 5.16 9.11
C MET A 44 -8.73 5.17 10.16
N ALA A 45 -9.08 5.48 11.40
CA ALA A 45 -8.15 5.52 12.52
C ALA A 45 -8.13 4.18 13.28
N PRO A 46 -6.95 3.54 13.48
CA PRO A 46 -6.84 2.34 14.30
C PRO A 46 -7.34 2.58 15.74
N GLY A 47 -8.06 1.61 16.30
CA GLY A 47 -8.64 1.69 17.64
C GLY A 47 -9.87 2.59 17.77
N VAL A 48 -10.25 3.30 16.71
CA VAL A 48 -11.46 4.13 16.65
C VAL A 48 -12.41 3.60 15.59
N ASP A 49 -11.93 3.49 14.36
CA ASP A 49 -12.71 3.04 13.21
C ASP A 49 -12.53 1.55 12.91
N TYR A 50 -11.43 0.93 13.34
CA TYR A 50 -11.19 -0.50 13.21
C TYR A 50 -10.15 -1.01 14.19
N ASN A 51 -10.23 -2.29 14.53
CA ASN A 51 -9.26 -2.98 15.38
C ASN A 51 -8.68 -4.19 14.67
N VAL A 52 -7.35 -4.32 14.75
CA VAL A 52 -6.58 -5.41 14.14
C VAL A 52 -6.01 -6.33 15.21
N SER A 53 -6.18 -7.63 15.02
CA SER A 53 -5.59 -8.73 15.78
C SER A 53 -4.50 -9.40 14.94
N VAL A 54 -3.27 -8.91 15.05
CA VAL A 54 -2.10 -9.39 14.26
C VAL A 54 -1.68 -10.82 14.63
N GLN A 55 -2.05 -11.29 15.83
CA GLN A 55 -1.84 -12.66 16.32
C GLN A 55 -0.38 -13.15 16.18
N GLY A 56 -0.16 -14.43 15.87
CA GLY A 56 1.16 -15.02 15.74
C GLY A 56 1.76 -14.81 14.36
N ARG A 57 3.10 -14.77 14.31
CA ARG A 57 3.85 -14.67 13.04
C ARG A 57 3.52 -15.87 12.14
N ALA A 58 3.24 -15.59 10.86
CA ALA A 58 3.09 -16.63 9.86
C ALA A 58 4.36 -17.49 9.77
N GLY A 59 4.20 -18.81 9.90
CA GLY A 59 5.30 -19.77 9.77
C GLY A 59 5.78 -19.88 8.33
N TYR A 60 7.03 -20.31 8.14
CA TYR A 60 7.52 -20.69 6.82
C TYR A 60 6.84 -21.98 6.37
N VAL A 61 6.29 -21.98 5.15
CA VAL A 61 5.66 -23.16 4.54
C VAL A 61 6.51 -23.58 3.35
N SER A 62 7.05 -24.80 3.39
CA SER A 62 7.77 -25.35 2.25
C SER A 62 6.80 -25.58 1.08
N GLN A 63 7.27 -25.27 -0.13
CA GLN A 63 6.49 -25.45 -1.36
C GLN A 63 6.06 -26.91 -1.49
N GLY A 64 4.75 -27.16 -1.64
CA GLY A 64 4.17 -28.52 -1.69
C GLY A 64 3.72 -29.09 -0.33
N SER A 65 3.93 -28.39 0.79
CA SER A 65 3.30 -28.76 2.07
C SER A 65 1.87 -28.21 2.15
N HIS A 66 0.91 -29.08 2.44
CA HIS A 66 -0.48 -28.72 2.71
C HIS A 66 -0.81 -28.68 4.21
N VAL A 67 0.16 -29.01 5.07
CA VAL A 67 0.00 -29.00 6.53
C VAL A 67 0.73 -27.79 7.08
N VAL A 68 -0.03 -26.77 7.43
CA VAL A 68 0.46 -25.51 7.99
C VAL A 68 -0.16 -25.34 9.37
N ARG A 69 0.68 -25.05 10.37
CA ARG A 69 0.19 -24.68 11.69
C ARG A 69 -0.42 -23.28 11.61
N ASP A 70 -1.69 -23.17 11.95
CA ASP A 70 -2.34 -21.88 12.07
C ASP A 70 -1.85 -21.16 13.35
N HIS A 71 -1.31 -19.97 13.16
CA HIS A 71 -0.86 -19.06 14.22
C HIS A 71 -1.78 -17.84 14.37
N ALA A 72 -2.88 -17.79 13.60
CA ALA A 72 -3.85 -16.72 13.55
C ALA A 72 -5.28 -17.29 13.54
N SER A 73 -5.68 -17.93 14.64
CA SER A 73 -6.97 -18.60 14.79
C SER A 73 -8.19 -17.68 14.87
N GLN A 74 -7.99 -16.37 14.96
CA GLN A 74 -9.04 -15.35 14.94
C GLN A 74 -8.97 -14.54 13.63
N PRO A 75 -10.04 -13.84 13.24
CA PRO A 75 -9.98 -12.89 12.13
C PRO A 75 -8.97 -11.75 12.37
N LEU A 76 -8.35 -11.24 11.30
CA LEU A 76 -7.43 -10.11 11.37
C LEU A 76 -8.14 -8.84 11.86
N PHE A 77 -9.34 -8.55 11.38
CA PHE A 77 -10.16 -7.46 11.87
C PHE A 77 -11.14 -8.00 12.91
N SER A 78 -11.02 -7.56 14.16
CA SER A 78 -11.99 -7.90 15.19
C SER A 78 -13.24 -7.02 15.10
N ASN A 79 -13.08 -5.78 14.59
CA ASN A 79 -14.17 -4.90 14.21
C ASN A 79 -13.73 -3.92 13.11
N VAL A 80 -14.72 -3.40 12.38
CA VAL A 80 -14.61 -2.26 11.48
C VAL A 80 -15.89 -1.44 11.61
N ASN A 81 -15.79 -0.12 11.58
CA ASN A 81 -16.93 0.78 11.65
C ASN A 81 -17.69 0.77 10.31
N GLU A 82 -18.67 -0.14 10.21
CA GLU A 82 -19.50 -0.30 9.02
C GLU A 82 -20.32 0.96 8.69
N ASN A 83 -20.71 1.74 9.70
CA ASN A 83 -21.39 3.01 9.45
C ASN A 83 -20.48 3.97 8.66
N LYS A 84 -19.18 4.02 8.98
CA LYS A 84 -18.22 4.84 8.24
C LYS A 84 -17.96 4.29 6.84
N LEU A 85 -17.88 2.97 6.67
CA LEU A 85 -17.78 2.32 5.35
C LEU A 85 -18.96 2.69 4.45
N ASN A 86 -20.18 2.65 5.00
CA ASN A 86 -21.40 2.87 4.24
C ASN A 86 -21.69 4.36 3.97
N ASN A 87 -21.25 5.26 4.86
CA ASN A 87 -21.58 6.68 4.78
C ASN A 87 -20.50 7.55 4.13
N ILE A 88 -19.22 7.14 4.14
CA ILE A 88 -18.19 7.88 3.38
C ILE A 88 -18.35 7.52 1.91
N THR A 89 -18.66 8.52 1.08
CA THR A 89 -18.93 8.34 -0.36
C THR A 89 -17.86 7.53 -1.07
N THR A 90 -16.58 7.81 -0.83
CA THR A 90 -15.49 7.08 -1.50
C THR A 90 -15.43 5.61 -1.08
N PHE A 91 -15.67 5.28 0.20
CA PHE A 91 -15.71 3.88 0.65
C PHE A 91 -16.96 3.17 0.15
N SER A 92 -18.13 3.79 0.25
CA SER A 92 -19.38 3.20 -0.23
C SER A 92 -19.34 2.89 -1.73
N ARG A 93 -18.81 3.81 -2.54
CA ARG A 93 -18.61 3.60 -3.98
C ARG A 93 -17.55 2.54 -4.27
N PHE A 94 -16.46 2.49 -3.50
CA PHE A 94 -15.44 1.46 -3.65
C PHE A 94 -15.98 0.06 -3.32
N MET A 95 -16.77 -0.08 -2.25
CA MET A 95 -17.34 -1.38 -1.87
C MET A 95 -18.27 -1.94 -2.96
N ARG A 96 -19.01 -1.05 -3.65
CA ARG A 96 -19.81 -1.37 -4.85
C ARG A 96 -19.00 -1.66 -6.12
N LEU A 97 -17.68 -1.54 -6.09
CA LEU A 97 -16.84 -2.04 -7.20
C LEU A 97 -16.29 -3.42 -6.89
N LEU A 98 -16.17 -3.76 -5.60
CA LEU A 98 -15.57 -5.03 -5.18
C LEU A 98 -16.50 -6.22 -5.41
N ASP A 99 -17.81 -6.00 -5.40
CA ASP A 99 -18.83 -7.00 -5.74
C ASP A 99 -18.87 -7.35 -7.23
N ASN A 100 -18.37 -6.48 -8.10
CA ASN A 100 -18.24 -6.76 -9.54
C ASN A 100 -17.17 -7.82 -9.87
N TYR A 101 -16.24 -8.11 -8.95
CA TYR A 101 -15.18 -9.08 -9.19
C TYR A 101 -15.64 -10.51 -8.92
N GLU A 102 -15.69 -11.31 -9.98
CA GLU A 102 -15.93 -12.75 -9.91
C GLU A 102 -14.66 -13.50 -9.45
N ARG A 103 -14.80 -14.38 -8.45
CA ARG A 103 -13.66 -15.17 -7.92
C ARG A 103 -13.32 -16.36 -8.82
N SER A 104 -14.26 -16.77 -9.66
CA SER A 104 -14.11 -17.91 -10.57
C SER A 104 -13.21 -17.54 -11.75
N THR A 105 -12.03 -18.18 -11.85
CA THR A 105 -11.13 -18.00 -12.99
C THR A 105 -11.59 -18.80 -14.22
N GLY A 106 -11.29 -18.32 -15.43
CA GLY A 106 -11.58 -19.05 -16.68
C GLY A 106 -12.92 -18.71 -17.33
N VAL A 107 -13.64 -17.72 -16.79
CA VAL A 107 -14.84 -17.14 -17.38
C VAL A 107 -14.45 -15.83 -18.07
N THR A 108 -15.00 -15.55 -19.24
CA THR A 108 -14.81 -14.26 -19.91
C THR A 108 -15.47 -13.16 -19.08
N GLU A 109 -14.67 -12.22 -18.59
CA GLU A 109 -15.15 -11.01 -17.91
C GLU A 109 -16.05 -10.21 -18.87
N ARG A 110 -17.22 -9.78 -18.40
CA ARG A 110 -18.14 -8.93 -19.15
C ARG A 110 -18.46 -7.71 -18.33
N VAL A 111 -18.08 -6.54 -18.84
CA VAL A 111 -18.45 -5.28 -18.20
C VAL A 111 -19.86 -4.90 -18.63
N THR A 112 -20.76 -4.75 -17.66
CA THR A 112 -22.14 -4.30 -17.83
C THR A 112 -22.22 -2.78 -17.84
N THR A 113 -23.37 -2.24 -18.26
CA THR A 113 -23.60 -0.78 -18.25
C THR A 113 -23.66 -0.24 -16.82
N GLU A 114 -24.15 -1.06 -15.90
CA GLU A 114 -24.25 -0.80 -14.47
C GLU A 114 -22.84 -0.69 -13.86
N GLU A 115 -21.96 -1.63 -14.13
CA GLU A 115 -20.56 -1.61 -13.67
C GLU A 115 -19.80 -0.40 -14.21
N LEU A 116 -20.01 -0.03 -15.48
CA LEU A 116 -19.45 1.22 -16.03
C LEU A 116 -19.94 2.46 -15.27
N THR A 117 -21.21 2.47 -14.87
CA THR A 117 -21.79 3.57 -14.10
C THR A 117 -21.16 3.63 -12.70
N GLU A 118 -20.98 2.49 -12.04
CA GLU A 118 -20.34 2.42 -10.73
C GLU A 118 -18.88 2.87 -10.78
N ILE A 119 -18.14 2.49 -11.83
CA ILE A 119 -16.76 2.93 -12.06
C ILE A 119 -16.72 4.46 -12.16
N ASN A 120 -17.56 5.06 -13.00
CA ASN A 120 -17.60 6.51 -13.16
C ASN A 120 -17.95 7.22 -11.83
N LEU A 121 -18.96 6.73 -11.10
CA LEU A 121 -19.34 7.31 -9.81
C LEU A 121 -18.24 7.21 -8.75
N PHE A 122 -17.46 6.13 -8.77
CA PHE A 122 -16.29 5.99 -7.91
C PHE A 122 -15.17 6.98 -8.31
N LEU A 123 -14.87 7.07 -9.60
CA LEU A 123 -13.86 8.01 -10.11
C LEU A 123 -14.20 9.46 -9.77
N ASP A 124 -15.46 9.87 -9.98
CA ASP A 124 -15.94 11.21 -9.61
C ASP A 124 -15.72 11.47 -8.12
N ALA A 125 -16.13 10.53 -7.25
CA ALA A 125 -15.96 10.66 -5.81
C ALA A 125 -14.49 10.76 -5.38
N VAL A 126 -13.59 10.01 -6.00
CA VAL A 126 -12.15 10.06 -5.70
C VAL A 126 -11.53 11.36 -6.21
N LEU A 127 -11.87 11.81 -7.43
CA LEU A 127 -11.38 13.06 -8.03
C LEU A 127 -11.79 14.31 -7.23
N GLU A 128 -12.89 14.25 -6.49
CA GLU A 128 -13.33 15.32 -5.60
C GLU A 128 -12.47 15.45 -4.32
N THR A 129 -11.73 14.41 -3.93
CA THR A 129 -10.89 14.43 -2.72
C THR A 129 -9.70 15.36 -2.87
N GLN A 130 -9.24 15.91 -1.74
CA GLN A 130 -8.04 16.78 -1.73
C GLN A 130 -6.77 16.02 -2.08
N VAL A 131 -6.70 14.73 -1.73
CA VAL A 131 -5.62 13.81 -2.12
C VAL A 131 -5.48 13.79 -3.65
N MET A 132 -6.60 13.59 -4.36
CA MET A 132 -6.57 13.46 -5.81
C MET A 132 -6.38 14.81 -6.52
N LYS A 133 -6.92 15.90 -5.95
CA LYS A 133 -6.68 17.26 -6.47
C LYS A 133 -5.21 17.68 -6.36
N CYS A 134 -4.55 17.37 -5.24
CA CYS A 134 -3.12 17.62 -5.05
C CYS A 134 -2.29 16.83 -6.07
N ASN A 135 -2.56 15.53 -6.22
CA ASN A 135 -1.81 14.69 -7.15
C ASN A 135 -2.08 15.02 -8.64
N ARG A 136 -3.30 15.43 -9.03
CA ARG A 136 -3.59 15.91 -10.39
C ARG A 136 -2.75 17.14 -10.74
N MET A 137 -2.51 18.03 -9.78
CA MET A 137 -1.63 19.18 -9.99
C MET A 137 -0.17 18.75 -10.26
N LEU A 138 0.29 17.65 -9.66
CA LEU A 138 1.61 17.10 -9.90
C LEU A 138 1.73 16.43 -11.28
N PHE A 139 0.77 15.57 -11.67
CA PHE A 139 0.79 14.90 -12.98
C PHE A 139 0.65 15.85 -14.17
N VAL A 140 0.10 17.05 -13.96
CA VAL A 140 0.02 18.11 -14.99
C VAL A 140 1.25 19.02 -15.00
N ALA A 141 2.06 18.99 -13.94
CA ALA A 141 3.30 19.76 -13.81
C ALA A 141 4.55 19.01 -14.32
N LEU A 142 4.41 17.71 -14.61
CA LEU A 142 5.40 16.85 -15.28
C LEU A 142 5.12 16.77 -16.79
#